data_AF-A0A954V192-F1
#
_entry.id   AF-A0A954V192-F1
#
_cell.length_a   1.000
_cell.length_b   1.000
_cell.length_c   1.000
_cell.angle_alpha   90.00
_cell.angle_beta   90.00
_cell.angle_gamma   90.00
#
_symmetry.space_group_name_H-M   'P 1'
#
loop_
_entity.id
_entity.type
_entity.pdbx_description
1 polymer ?
#
loop_
_entity_poly.entity_id
_entity_poly.type
_entity_poly.pdbx_seq_one_letter_code
_entity_poly.pdbx_strand_id
1 'polypeptide(L)'
;MRGARASKQNLRSRQTQWLLQAGIARARSGLQRGDYSGEEWLVPATQLPESSGRVVIDVAPIESATDHLTWDVTVTAQYGPTTDLLTRRSHSFRLKPKALPADE
;
A
#
# COMPACT_ATOMS: atom_id res chain seq x y z
N MET A 1 -2.65 -1.70 -36.22
CA MET A 1 -2.24 -2.23 -34.89
C MET A 1 -2.47 -1.22 -33.75
N ARG A 2 -3.72 -0.87 -33.39
CA ARG A 2 -4.00 0.10 -32.29
C ARG A 2 -4.44 -0.54 -30.95
N GLY A 3 -4.66 -1.86 -30.89
CA GLY A 3 -5.18 -2.53 -29.68
C GLY A 3 -4.15 -2.89 -28.59
N ALA A 4 -2.89 -3.19 -28.96
CA ALA A 4 -1.92 -3.76 -28.02
C ALA A 4 -1.47 -2.79 -26.90
N ARG A 5 -1.46 -1.47 -27.16
CA ARG A 5 -1.06 -0.46 -26.18
C ARG A 5 -2.11 -0.26 -25.08
N ALA A 6 -3.39 -0.26 -25.45
CA ALA A 6 -4.49 -0.12 -24.49
C ALA A 6 -4.57 -1.34 -23.53
N SER A 7 -4.36 -2.55 -24.05
CA SER A 7 -4.34 -3.77 -23.24
C SER A 7 -3.18 -3.77 -22.23
N LYS A 8 -1.98 -3.33 -22.65
CA LYS A 8 -0.83 -3.21 -21.75
C LYS A 8 -1.03 -2.15 -20.67
N GLN A 9 -1.58 -0.99 -21.02
CA GLN A 9 -1.87 0.06 -20.03
C GLN A 9 -2.93 -0.38 -19.00
N ASN A 10 -3.95 -1.12 -19.43
CA ASN A 10 -4.95 -1.70 -18.55
C ASN A 10 -4.33 -2.73 -17.58
N LEU A 11 -3.43 -3.59 -18.07
CA LEU A 11 -2.73 -4.57 -17.23
C LEU A 11 -1.95 -3.87 -16.12
N ARG A 12 -1.12 -2.87 -16.47
CA ARG A 12 -0.27 -2.16 -15.50
C ARG A 12 -1.07 -1.40 -14.46
N SER A 13 -2.18 -0.78 -14.87
CA SER A 13 -3.10 -0.13 -13.96
C SER A 13 -3.71 -1.13 -12.97
N ARG A 14 -4.06 -2.34 -13.43
CA ARG A 14 -4.55 -3.42 -12.55
C ARG A 14 -3.48 -3.92 -11.60
N GLN A 15 -2.25 -4.15 -12.08
CA GLN A 15 -1.15 -4.59 -11.21
C GLN A 15 -0.83 -3.55 -10.14
N THR A 16 -0.76 -2.27 -10.51
CA THR A 16 -0.55 -1.19 -9.54
C THR A 16 -1.69 -1.13 -8.52
N GLN A 17 -2.94 -1.35 -8.95
CA GLN A 17 -4.08 -1.41 -8.04
C GLN A 17 -3.99 -2.59 -7.07
N TRP A 18 -3.59 -3.78 -7.53
CA TRP A 18 -3.41 -4.95 -6.66
C TRP A 18 -2.30 -4.73 -5.64
N LEU A 19 -1.16 -4.18 -6.05
CA LEU A 19 -0.07 -3.80 -5.15
C LEU A 19 -0.54 -2.80 -4.08
N LEU A 20 -1.33 -1.80 -4.48
CA LEU A 20 -1.90 -0.82 -3.56
C LEU A 20 -2.83 -1.48 -2.53
N GLN A 21 -3.73 -2.38 -2.97
CA GLN A 21 -4.64 -3.09 -2.08
C GLN A 21 -3.90 -4.02 -1.11
N ALA A 22 -2.86 -4.72 -1.58
CA ALA A 22 -2.01 -5.53 -0.73
C ALA A 22 -1.33 -4.67 0.35
N GLY A 23 -0.84 -3.49 -0.02
CA GLY A 23 -0.26 -2.54 0.92
C GLY A 23 -1.26 -2.05 1.97
N ILE A 24 -2.47 -1.68 1.56
CA ILE A 24 -3.54 -1.26 2.48
C ILE A 24 -3.90 -2.38 3.46
N ALA A 25 -4.06 -3.62 2.97
CA ALA A 25 -4.39 -4.76 3.81
C ALA A 25 -3.29 -5.03 4.84
N ARG A 26 -2.02 -4.96 4.41
CA ARG A 26 -0.86 -5.19 5.28
C ARG A 26 -0.70 -4.10 6.34
N ALA A 27 -0.85 -2.82 5.98
CA ALA A 27 -0.83 -1.72 6.92
C ALA A 27 -1.89 -1.88 8.03
N ARG A 28 -3.13 -2.24 7.65
CA ARG A 28 -4.21 -2.47 8.61
C ARG A 28 -3.89 -3.59 9.59
N SER A 29 -3.42 -4.73 9.09
CA SER A 29 -3.06 -5.87 9.94
C SER A 29 -1.81 -5.62 10.80
N GLY A 30 -0.86 -4.83 10.30
CA GLY A 30 0.32 -4.41 11.05
C GLY A 30 -0.05 -3.51 12.22
N LEU A 31 -0.78 -2.44 11.96
CA LEU A 31 -1.16 -1.46 12.99
C LEU A 31 -2.07 -2.04 14.08
N GLN A 32 -2.86 -3.06 13.76
CA GLN A 32 -3.63 -3.80 14.77
C GLN A 32 -2.76 -4.59 15.75
N ARG A 33 -1.52 -4.94 15.39
CA ARG A 33 -0.56 -5.64 16.27
C ARG A 33 0.25 -4.69 17.16
N GLY A 34 0.27 -3.40 16.81
CA GLY A 34 0.76 -2.31 17.68
C GLY A 34 2.23 -1.91 17.52
N ASP A 35 3.06 -2.73 16.88
CA ASP A 35 4.51 -2.48 16.69
C ASP A 35 4.88 -2.02 15.26
N TYR A 36 3.87 -1.76 14.43
CA TYR A 36 4.07 -1.46 13.02
C TYR A 36 4.28 0.03 12.74
N SER A 37 5.45 0.38 12.19
CA SER A 37 5.86 1.76 11.86
C SER A 37 5.89 2.08 10.36
N GLY A 38 5.37 1.18 9.53
CA GLY A 38 5.53 1.23 8.08
C GLY A 38 6.60 0.27 7.59
N GLU A 39 6.64 0.07 6.28
CA GLU A 39 7.62 -0.82 5.65
C GLU A 39 7.70 -0.55 4.14
N GLU A 40 8.77 -1.05 3.52
CA GLU A 40 8.93 -1.08 2.08
C GLU A 40 9.25 -2.50 1.62
N TRP A 41 8.66 -2.92 0.50
CA TRP A 41 9.07 -4.15 -0.16
C TRP A 41 9.01 -4.07 -1.68
N LEU A 42 9.81 -4.95 -2.28
CA LEU A 42 9.85 -5.19 -3.71
C LEU A 42 9.15 -6.51 -4.02
N VAL A 43 8.34 -6.49 -5.08
CA VAL A 43 7.75 -7.69 -5.67
C VAL A 43 8.54 -7.98 -6.96
N PRO A 44 9.26 -9.12 -7.04
CA PRO A 44 10.11 -9.42 -8.18
C PRO A 44 9.27 -9.66 -9.44
N ALA A 45 9.87 -9.44 -10.61
CA ALA A 45 9.21 -9.68 -11.90
C ALA A 45 8.85 -11.16 -12.13
N THR A 46 9.34 -12.09 -11.32
CA THR A 46 8.92 -13.50 -11.36
C THR A 46 7.53 -13.73 -10.76
N GLN A 47 7.00 -12.76 -9.99
CA GLN A 47 5.69 -12.83 -9.34
C GLN A 47 4.67 -11.87 -9.95
N LEU A 48 5.09 -11.04 -10.91
CA LEU A 48 4.26 -10.06 -11.59
C LEU A 48 4.41 -10.23 -13.10
N PRO A 49 3.37 -9.91 -13.89
CA PRO A 49 3.55 -9.86 -15.33
C PRO A 49 4.57 -8.76 -15.69
N GLU A 50 5.34 -8.91 -16.77
CA GLU A 50 6.19 -7.88 -17.40
C GLU A 50 7.32 -7.19 -16.58
N SER A 51 7.16 -6.90 -15.29
CA SER A 51 8.09 -6.07 -14.51
C SER A 51 7.93 -6.27 -13.00
N SER A 52 8.85 -5.68 -12.23
CA SER A 52 8.77 -5.66 -10.77
C SER A 52 7.77 -4.62 -10.25
N GLY A 53 7.41 -4.76 -8.99
CA GLY A 53 6.59 -3.82 -8.24
C GLY A 53 7.31 -3.35 -6.99
N ARG A 54 6.92 -2.19 -6.47
CA ARG A 54 7.37 -1.64 -5.19
C ARG A 54 6.16 -1.14 -4.43
N VAL A 55 6.10 -1.45 -3.13
CA VAL A 55 5.11 -0.89 -2.22
C VAL A 55 5.85 -0.24 -1.06
N VAL A 56 5.47 1.00 -0.76
CA VAL A 56 5.95 1.77 0.38
C VAL A 56 4.75 2.09 1.25
N ILE A 57 4.86 1.81 2.54
CA ILE A 57 3.86 2.15 3.56
C ILE A 57 4.51 3.09 4.56
N ASP A 58 4.02 4.31 4.60
CA ASP A 58 4.40 5.32 5.57
C ASP A 58 3.32 5.41 6.64
N VAL A 59 3.71 5.38 7.91
CA VAL A 59 2.82 5.52 9.06
C VAL A 59 3.32 6.68 9.92
N ALA A 60 2.43 7.64 10.19
CA ALA A 60 2.69 8.73 11.11
C ALA A 60 1.69 8.68 12.28
N PRO A 61 2.15 8.68 13.55
CA PRO A 61 1.26 8.85 14.68
C PRO A 61 0.68 10.27 14.66
N ILE A 62 -0.60 10.38 14.95
CA ILE A 62 -1.30 11.63 15.20
C ILE A 62 -1.45 11.72 16.71
N GLU A 63 -0.69 12.61 17.35
CA GLU A 63 -0.89 12.94 18.75
C GLU A 63 -2.29 13.56 18.90
N SER A 64 -3.20 12.83 19.56
CA SER A 64 -4.50 13.35 19.97
C SER A 64 -4.48 13.53 21.47
N ALA A 65 -5.06 14.64 21.95
CA ALA A 65 -5.16 14.95 23.39
C ALA A 65 -5.99 13.92 24.19
N THR A 66 -6.66 13.00 23.50
CA THR A 66 -7.56 11.97 24.03
C THR A 66 -7.01 10.58 23.70
N ASP A 67 -6.04 10.11 24.50
CA ASP A 67 -5.63 8.71 24.84
C ASP A 67 -5.72 7.56 23.78
N HIS A 68 -5.96 7.88 22.52
CA HIS A 68 -6.17 6.93 21.44
C HIS A 68 -5.22 7.29 20.30
N LEU A 69 -4.15 6.51 20.19
CA LEU A 69 -3.12 6.69 19.17
C LEU A 69 -3.75 6.51 17.78
N THR A 70 -4.05 7.61 17.10
CA THR A 70 -4.54 7.55 15.72
C THR A 70 -3.33 7.56 14.78
N TRP A 71 -3.38 6.82 13.68
CA TRP A 71 -2.32 6.81 12.68
C TRP A 71 -2.81 7.36 11.36
N ASP A 72 -2.04 8.27 10.76
CA ASP A 72 -2.14 8.62 9.34
C ASP A 72 -1.26 7.62 8.56
N VAL A 73 -1.86 6.91 7.62
CA VAL A 73 -1.20 5.88 6.81
C VAL A 73 -1.23 6.30 5.36
N THR A 74 -0.08 6.24 4.68
CA THR A 74 0.02 6.43 3.23
C THR A 74 0.64 5.19 2.59
N VAL A 75 -0.07 4.60 1.63
CA VAL A 75 0.41 3.47 0.85
C VAL A 75 0.69 3.94 -0.56
N THR A 76 1.92 3.79 -1.03
CA THR A 76 2.33 4.07 -2.40
C THR A 76 2.70 2.78 -3.11
N ALA A 77 2.04 2.48 -4.22
CA ALA A 77 2.35 1.36 -5.10
C ALA A 77 2.93 1.86 -6.42
N GLN A 78 3.97 1.17 -6.88
CA GLN A 78 4.63 1.42 -8.16
C GLN A 78 4.80 0.11 -8.92
N TYR A 79 4.53 0.13 -10.22
CA TYR A 79 4.74 -0.99 -11.11
C TYR A 79 5.62 -0.56 -12.29
N GLY A 80 6.63 -1.38 -12.59
CA GLY A 80 7.70 -1.03 -13.52
C GLY A 80 8.65 0.06 -13.04
N PRO A 81 9.09 0.08 -11.76
CA PRO A 81 9.95 1.14 -11.20
C PRO A 81 11.28 1.32 -11.93
N THR A 82 11.75 0.29 -12.64
CA THR A 82 12.99 0.30 -13.42
C THR A 82 12.76 0.47 -14.93
N THR A 83 11.54 0.78 -15.35
CA THR A 83 11.17 0.91 -16.76
C THR A 83 10.63 2.31 -17.05
N ASP A 84 10.75 2.77 -18.29
CA ASP A 84 10.21 4.07 -18.75
C ASP A 84 8.67 4.16 -18.65
N LEU A 85 8.00 3.05 -18.33
CA LEU A 85 6.55 2.97 -18.30
C LEU A 85 6.05 2.67 -16.87
N LEU A 86 6.42 3.56 -15.96
CA LEU A 86 6.01 3.57 -14.57
C LEU A 86 4.50 3.84 -14.43
N THR A 87 3.81 2.98 -13.70
CA THR A 87 2.48 3.32 -13.14
C THR A 87 2.61 3.44 -11.63
N ARG A 88 2.13 4.56 -11.08
CA ARG A 88 2.15 4.85 -9.64
C ARG A 88 0.75 5.18 -9.15
N ARG A 89 0.37 4.65 -7.99
CA ARG A 89 -0.83 5.06 -7.25
C ARG A 89 -0.50 5.21 -5.78
N SER A 90 -1.17 6.14 -5.11
CA SER A 90 -1.07 6.30 -3.67
C SER A 90 -2.47 6.40 -3.07
N HIS A 91 -2.60 5.93 -1.83
CA HIS A 91 -3.82 6.07 -1.05
C HIS A 91 -3.46 6.34 0.41
N SER A 92 -4.07 7.37 0.98
CA SER A 92 -3.90 7.74 2.37
C SER A 92 -5.20 7.56 3.14
N PHE A 93 -5.11 7.05 4.36
CA PHE A 93 -6.25 6.82 5.23
C PHE A 93 -5.84 6.92 6.71
N ARG A 94 -6.83 7.17 7.57
CA ARG A 94 -6.65 7.17 9.03
C ARG A 94 -7.08 5.85 9.63
N LEU A 95 -6.33 5.39 10.62
CA LEU A 95 -6.68 4.23 11.42
C LEU A 95 -6.72 4.62 12.90
N LYS A 96 -7.78 4.21 13.59
CA LYS A 96 -7.84 4.25 15.06
C LYS A 96 -7.52 2.85 15.61
N PRO A 97 -6.95 2.74 16.81
CA PRO A 97 -6.78 1.45 17.45
C PRO A 97 -8.16 0.83 17.66
N LYS A 98 -8.28 -0.48 17.48
CA LYS A 98 -9.47 -1.18 17.96
C LYS A 98 -9.40 -1.09 19.48
N ALA A 99 -10.38 -0.43 20.10
CA ALA A 99 -10.51 -0.45 21.55
C ALA A 99 -10.50 -1.92 22.00
N LEU A 100 -9.53 -2.29 22.84
CA LEU A 100 -9.60 -3.56 23.54
C LEU A 100 -10.90 -3.52 24.36
N PRO A 101 -11.73 -4.58 24.34
CA PRO A 101 -12.84 -4.64 25.29
C PRO A 101 -12.25 -4.45 26.69
N ALA A 102 -12.81 -3.52 27.45
CA ALA A 102 -12.50 -3.44 28.87
C ALA A 102 -12.86 -4.80 29.46
N ASP A 103 -11.90 -5.50 30.06
CA ASP A 103 -12.15 -6.74 30.77
C ASP A 103 -13.32 -6.51 31.74
N GLU A 104 -14.38 -7.32 31.60
CA GLU A 104 -15.53 -7.39 32.52
C GLU A 104 -15.32 -8.54 33.52
#